data_AF-A0A0G1L3W5-F1
#
_entry.id   AF-A0A0G1L3W5-F1
#
_cell.length_a   1.000
_cell.length_b   1.000
_cell.length_c   1.000
_cell.angle_alpha   90.00
_cell.angle_beta   90.00
_cell.angle_gamma   90.00
#
_symmetry.space_group_name_H-M   'P 1'
#
loop_
_entity.id
_entity.type
_entity.pdbx_description
1 polymer ?
#
loop_
_entity_poly.entity_id
_entity_poly.type
_entity_poly.pdbx_seq_one_letter_code
_entity_poly.pdbx_strand_id
1 'polypeptide(L)'
;MWSIKFPFTGQVDEKSLNSLLPVGTRTEATDNDRFVVIMDSYPPRKVGDICAVEEAVIIRFYTDIHEGSVFATGFGLRHPHYNPGQILFGYVYRTPSGLFQLDKLPSILRSEAISQMENYDTAGNVYFVSFYRGGWDTEFLTVATMQKVLPRGELGFFEVAPVTLHLGDIENERTM
;
A
#
# COMPACT_ATOMS: atom_id res chain seq x y z
N MET A 1 -8.31 -1.86 -6.28
CA MET A 1 -7.64 -0.55 -6.40
C MET A 1 -6.45 -0.54 -5.46
N TRP A 2 -5.31 -0.04 -5.93
CA TRP A 2 -4.10 0.17 -5.13
C TRP A 2 -3.77 1.66 -5.05
N SER A 3 -2.98 2.06 -4.07
CA SER A 3 -2.55 3.45 -3.84
C SER A 3 -1.11 3.53 -3.36
N ILE A 4 -0.40 4.58 -3.77
CA ILE A 4 0.94 4.92 -3.28
C ILE A 4 0.98 6.41 -2.95
N LYS A 5 1.42 6.74 -1.74
CA LYS A 5 1.88 8.10 -1.40
C LYS A 5 3.33 8.25 -1.89
N PHE A 6 3.52 9.03 -2.95
CA PHE A 6 4.82 9.25 -3.59
C PHE A 6 5.33 10.65 -3.23
N PRO A 7 6.53 10.80 -2.63
CA PRO A 7 7.08 12.11 -2.32
C PRO A 7 7.24 12.94 -3.59
N PHE A 8 6.72 14.16 -3.55
CA PHE A 8 6.74 15.05 -4.70
C PHE A 8 6.78 16.48 -4.22
N THR A 9 7.85 17.18 -4.57
CA THR A 9 8.07 18.58 -4.22
C THR A 9 8.11 19.42 -5.48
N GLY A 10 7.41 20.55 -5.47
CA GLY A 10 7.33 21.46 -6.60
C GLY A 10 5.92 21.60 -7.17
N GLN A 11 5.84 22.19 -8.35
CA GLN A 11 4.57 22.46 -9.02
C GLN A 11 3.91 21.16 -9.48
N VAL A 12 2.65 20.97 -9.09
CA VAL A 12 1.84 19.83 -9.52
C VAL A 12 1.07 20.24 -10.78
N ASP A 13 1.57 19.81 -11.94
CA ASP A 13 0.95 20.02 -13.25
C ASP A 13 1.13 18.78 -14.13
N GLU A 14 0.43 18.70 -15.27
CA GLU A 14 0.48 17.53 -16.15
C GLU A 14 1.91 17.20 -16.62
N LYS A 15 2.71 18.23 -16.92
CA LYS A 15 4.07 18.05 -17.43
C LYS A 15 4.97 17.45 -16.35
N SER A 16 4.90 17.96 -15.14
CA SER A 16 5.70 17.49 -14.02
C SER A 16 5.28 16.07 -13.62
N LEU A 17 3.97 15.78 -13.58
CA LEU A 17 3.44 14.45 -13.27
C LEU A 17 3.76 13.42 -14.36
N ASN A 18 3.67 13.77 -15.64
CA ASN A 18 4.03 12.88 -16.75
C ASN A 18 5.48 12.38 -16.67
N SER A 19 6.38 13.15 -16.08
CA SER A 19 7.77 12.72 -15.86
C SER A 19 7.92 11.58 -14.84
N LEU A 20 6.92 11.41 -13.95
CA LEU A 20 6.87 10.33 -12.96
C LEU A 20 6.31 9.04 -13.57
N LEU A 21 5.50 9.13 -14.62
CA LEU A 21 4.72 8.00 -15.09
C LEU A 21 5.51 7.12 -16.08
N PRO A 22 5.10 5.85 -16.25
CA PRO A 22 5.63 4.97 -17.28
C PRO A 22 5.36 5.51 -18.69
N VAL A 23 6.22 5.14 -19.64
CA VAL A 23 6.00 5.45 -21.06
C VAL A 23 4.67 4.85 -21.54
N GLY A 24 3.97 5.57 -22.41
CA GLY A 24 2.64 5.17 -22.90
C GLY A 24 1.51 5.50 -21.93
N THR A 25 1.79 6.34 -20.92
CA THR A 25 0.77 6.94 -20.07
C THR A 25 0.96 8.45 -20.00
N ARG A 26 -0.13 9.14 -19.71
CA ARG A 26 -0.18 10.59 -19.59
C ARG A 26 -1.26 10.99 -18.58
N THR A 27 -1.10 12.17 -18.02
CA THR A 27 -2.07 12.81 -17.15
C THR A 27 -2.99 13.73 -17.95
N GLU A 28 -4.25 13.78 -17.54
CA GLU A 28 -5.19 14.84 -17.93
C GLU A 28 -5.72 15.47 -16.64
N ALA A 29 -5.60 16.79 -16.53
CA ALA A 29 -6.19 17.54 -15.44
C ALA A 29 -7.72 17.44 -15.49
N THR A 30 -8.33 17.23 -14.33
CA THR A 30 -9.78 17.30 -14.19
C THR A 30 -10.15 18.58 -13.45
N ASP A 31 -10.32 18.51 -12.13
CA ASP A 31 -10.69 19.63 -11.25
C ASP A 31 -9.99 19.48 -9.90
N ASN A 32 -9.68 20.60 -9.23
CA ASN A 32 -9.17 20.65 -7.84
C ASN A 32 -7.94 19.78 -7.57
N ASP A 33 -6.81 20.08 -8.22
CA ASP A 33 -5.52 19.38 -8.02
C ASP A 33 -5.58 17.85 -8.21
N ARG A 34 -6.52 17.40 -9.05
CA ARG A 34 -6.69 16.01 -9.45
C ARG A 34 -6.41 15.83 -10.93
N PHE A 35 -5.80 14.71 -11.23
CA PHE A 35 -5.40 14.30 -12.56
C PHE A 35 -5.83 12.87 -12.78
N VAL A 36 -6.40 12.56 -13.93
CA VAL A 36 -6.60 11.17 -14.34
C VAL A 36 -5.37 10.69 -15.08
N VAL A 37 -5.01 9.41 -14.90
CA VAL A 37 -3.96 8.78 -15.69
C VAL A 37 -4.61 7.98 -16.80
N ILE A 38 -4.26 8.32 -18.04
CA ILE A 38 -4.70 7.63 -19.24
C ILE A 38 -3.52 6.84 -19.81
N MET A 39 -3.77 5.58 -20.16
CA MET A 39 -2.86 4.77 -20.96
C MET A 39 -3.21 4.95 -22.43
N ASP A 40 -2.19 5.21 -23.26
CA ASP A 40 -2.28 5.38 -24.72
C ASP A 40 -2.46 4.03 -25.43
N SER A 41 -3.41 3.22 -24.95
CA SER A 41 -3.92 2.03 -25.63
C SER A 41 -4.93 2.40 -26.72
N TYR A 42 -5.36 1.41 -27.51
CA TYR A 42 -6.45 1.60 -28.47
C TYR A 42 -7.66 0.72 -28.10
N PRO A 43 -8.78 1.30 -27.59
CA PRO A 43 -8.98 2.72 -27.28
C PRO A 43 -8.20 3.17 -26.02
N PRO A 44 -7.99 4.49 -25.81
CA PRO A 44 -7.37 4.99 -24.57
C PRO A 44 -8.17 4.58 -23.34
N ARG A 45 -7.48 4.23 -22.26
CA ARG A 45 -8.09 3.75 -21.01
C ARG A 45 -7.66 4.59 -19.83
N LYS A 46 -8.62 4.95 -18.97
CA LYS A 46 -8.32 5.49 -17.65
C LYS A 46 -7.79 4.35 -16.76
N VAL A 47 -6.56 4.49 -16.29
CA VAL A 47 -5.84 3.45 -15.53
C VAL A 47 -5.56 3.84 -14.08
N GLY A 48 -5.83 5.09 -13.72
CA GLY A 48 -5.62 5.60 -12.38
C GLY A 48 -5.99 7.07 -12.21
N ASP A 49 -5.67 7.61 -11.05
CA ASP A 49 -5.75 9.04 -10.73
C ASP A 49 -4.60 9.46 -9.81
N ILE A 50 -4.32 10.76 -9.82
CA ILE A 50 -3.33 11.40 -8.97
C ILE A 50 -4.02 12.55 -8.25
N CYS A 51 -3.81 12.64 -6.94
CA CYS A 51 -4.26 13.75 -6.13
C CYS A 51 -3.05 14.38 -5.45
N ALA A 52 -2.92 15.71 -5.52
CA ALA A 52 -1.94 16.43 -4.74
C ALA A 52 -2.29 16.36 -3.24
N VAL A 53 -1.26 16.23 -2.40
CA VAL A 53 -1.32 16.43 -0.96
C VAL A 53 -0.06 17.20 -0.53
N GLU A 54 0.00 17.63 0.72
CA GLU A 54 1.20 18.34 1.22
C GLU A 54 2.46 17.47 1.05
N GLU A 55 3.44 18.01 0.30
CA GLU A 55 4.75 17.41 -0.01
C GLU A 55 4.73 16.02 -0.68
N ALA A 56 3.59 15.61 -1.23
CA ALA A 56 3.46 14.33 -1.91
C ALA A 56 2.31 14.33 -2.93
N VAL A 57 2.25 13.25 -3.71
CA VAL A 57 1.06 12.91 -4.51
C VAL A 57 0.58 11.53 -4.13
N ILE A 58 -0.73 11.35 -4.09
CA ILE A 58 -1.36 10.04 -3.94
C ILE A 58 -1.68 9.55 -5.35
N ILE A 59 -1.01 8.46 -5.77
CA ILE A 59 -1.23 7.81 -7.06
C ILE A 59 -2.10 6.58 -6.82
N ARG A 60 -3.27 6.53 -7.45
CA ARG A 60 -4.20 5.41 -7.40
C ARG A 60 -4.15 4.61 -8.70
N PHE A 61 -4.16 3.29 -8.56
CA PHE A 61 -4.07 2.32 -9.66
C PHE A 61 -5.35 1.49 -9.72
N TYR A 62 -6.01 1.47 -10.87
CA TYR A 62 -7.25 0.71 -11.09
C TYR A 62 -6.92 -0.74 -11.46
N THR A 63 -6.46 -1.49 -10.46
CA THR A 63 -5.97 -2.88 -10.64
C THR A 63 -7.06 -3.91 -10.95
N ASP A 64 -8.32 -3.50 -10.96
CA ASP A 64 -9.48 -4.29 -11.39
C ASP A 64 -9.56 -4.44 -12.91
N ILE A 65 -8.85 -3.58 -13.67
CA ILE A 65 -8.69 -3.71 -15.12
C ILE A 65 -7.24 -4.07 -15.50
N HIS A 66 -7.09 -4.72 -16.65
CA HIS A 66 -5.79 -5.19 -17.14
C HIS A 66 -4.80 -4.03 -17.30
N GLU A 67 -5.24 -2.95 -17.97
CA GLU A 67 -4.42 -1.77 -18.25
C GLU A 67 -3.96 -1.06 -16.97
N GLY A 68 -4.79 -1.04 -15.92
CA GLY A 68 -4.42 -0.51 -14.62
C GLY A 68 -3.38 -1.37 -13.89
N SER A 69 -3.42 -2.69 -14.06
CA SER A 69 -2.37 -3.59 -13.57
C SER A 69 -1.05 -3.41 -14.34
N VAL A 70 -1.12 -3.18 -15.67
CA VAL A 70 0.04 -2.84 -16.49
C VAL A 70 0.65 -1.50 -16.06
N PHE A 71 -0.19 -0.50 -15.80
CA PHE A 71 0.25 0.80 -15.27
C PHE A 71 0.95 0.66 -13.91
N ALA A 72 0.36 -0.08 -12.96
CA ALA A 72 0.97 -0.35 -11.65
C ALA A 72 2.33 -1.05 -11.78
N THR A 73 2.44 -2.03 -12.68
CA THR A 73 3.68 -2.75 -12.96
C THR A 73 4.74 -1.82 -13.56
N GLY A 74 4.37 -1.04 -14.58
CA GLY A 74 5.27 -0.07 -15.21
C GLY A 74 5.76 0.98 -14.22
N PHE A 75 4.89 1.45 -13.32
CA PHE A 75 5.25 2.40 -12.28
C PHE A 75 6.25 1.79 -11.31
N GLY A 76 6.02 0.55 -10.88
CA GLY A 76 6.94 -0.16 -9.98
C GLY A 76 8.30 -0.48 -10.59
N LEU A 77 8.37 -0.72 -11.91
CA LEU A 77 9.65 -0.87 -12.61
C LEU A 77 10.43 0.44 -12.67
N ARG A 78 9.74 1.57 -12.84
CA ARG A 78 10.35 2.91 -12.88
C ARG A 78 10.77 3.39 -11.49
N HIS A 79 9.99 3.05 -10.46
CA HIS A 79 10.20 3.45 -9.07
C HIS A 79 10.23 2.24 -8.13
N PRO A 80 11.33 1.45 -8.11
CA PRO A 80 11.39 0.19 -7.37
C PRO A 80 11.07 0.31 -5.87
N HIS A 81 11.51 1.39 -5.22
CA HIS A 81 11.23 1.64 -3.80
C HIS A 81 9.75 1.93 -3.50
N TYR A 82 8.98 2.32 -4.52
CA TYR A 82 7.55 2.64 -4.44
C TYR A 82 6.70 1.67 -5.26
N ASN A 83 7.24 0.48 -5.59
CA ASN A 83 6.54 -0.49 -6.39
C ASN A 83 5.25 -0.97 -5.69
N PRO A 84 4.06 -0.68 -6.24
CA PRO A 84 2.79 -1.05 -5.60
C PRO A 84 2.60 -2.58 -5.53
N GLY A 85 3.22 -3.34 -6.42
CA GLY A 85 3.22 -4.80 -6.41
C GLY A 85 4.26 -5.43 -5.47
N GLN A 86 5.08 -4.64 -4.76
CA GLN A 86 6.01 -5.16 -3.77
C GLN A 86 5.25 -5.79 -2.62
N ILE A 87 5.46 -7.08 -2.37
CA ILE A 87 4.94 -7.74 -1.16
C ILE A 87 5.74 -7.26 0.04
N LEU A 88 5.02 -6.87 1.09
CA LEU A 88 5.51 -6.46 2.39
C LEU A 88 4.99 -7.43 3.46
N PHE A 89 5.78 -7.61 4.51
CA PHE A 89 5.50 -8.49 5.63
C PHE A 89 5.53 -7.68 6.92
N GLY A 90 4.52 -7.84 7.76
CA GLY A 90 4.40 -7.06 8.99
C GLY A 90 3.54 -7.75 10.04
N TYR A 91 3.36 -7.03 11.14
CA TYR A 91 2.55 -7.47 12.27
C TYR A 91 1.43 -6.48 12.52
N VAL A 92 0.21 -7.00 12.64
CA VAL A 92 -0.94 -6.21 13.07
C VAL A 92 -1.50 -6.76 14.37
N TYR A 93 -2.01 -5.89 15.22
CA TYR A 93 -2.77 -6.29 16.40
C TYR A 93 -4.11 -5.59 16.46
N ARG A 94 -5.06 -6.21 17.15
CA ARG A 94 -6.39 -5.64 17.36
C ARG A 94 -6.41 -4.81 18.64
N THR A 95 -6.75 -3.53 18.51
CA THR A 95 -6.87 -2.60 19.62
C THR A 95 -8.18 -2.85 20.41
N PRO A 96 -8.33 -2.31 21.63
CA PRO A 96 -9.57 -2.41 22.39
C PRO A 96 -10.79 -1.79 21.70
N SER A 97 -10.58 -0.81 20.82
CA SER A 97 -11.66 -0.20 20.02
C SER A 97 -12.13 -1.11 18.87
N GLY A 98 -11.46 -2.25 18.66
CA GLY A 98 -11.80 -3.23 17.64
C GLY A 98 -11.14 -2.99 16.29
N LEU A 99 -10.38 -1.89 16.14
CA LEU A 99 -9.56 -1.57 14.96
C LEU A 99 -8.25 -2.35 14.96
N PHE A 100 -7.56 -2.37 13.82
CA PHE A 100 -6.23 -2.94 13.69
C PHE A 100 -5.17 -1.85 13.72
N GLN A 101 -3.96 -2.19 14.15
CA GLN A 101 -2.82 -1.29 14.08
C GLN A 101 -1.60 -2.06 13.60
N LEU A 102 -0.84 -1.46 12.67
CA LEU A 102 0.42 -1.98 12.19
C LEU A 102 1.51 -1.63 13.21
N ASP A 103 2.20 -2.64 13.73
CA ASP A 103 3.14 -2.45 14.85
C ASP A 103 4.35 -1.57 14.46
N LYS A 104 4.94 -1.85 13.31
CA LYS A 104 6.16 -1.20 12.81
C LYS A 104 6.13 -1.10 11.29
N LEU A 105 7.14 -0.41 10.75
CA LEU A 105 7.40 -0.43 9.32
C LEU A 105 7.56 -1.88 8.84
N PRO A 106 6.83 -2.29 7.80
CA PRO A 106 6.85 -3.67 7.33
C PRO A 106 8.15 -3.96 6.55
N SER A 107 8.63 -5.20 6.59
CA SER A 107 9.82 -5.63 5.86
C SER A 107 9.47 -6.13 4.45
N ILE A 108 10.42 -5.98 3.53
CA ILE A 108 10.39 -6.58 2.19
C ILE A 108 10.72 -8.08 2.27
N LEU A 109 11.54 -8.50 3.23
CA LEU A 109 12.00 -9.89 3.37
C LEU A 109 11.19 -10.62 4.44
N ARG A 110 10.52 -11.69 4.03
CA ARG A 110 9.76 -12.55 4.95
C ARG A 110 10.62 -13.09 6.10
N SER A 111 11.86 -13.47 5.82
CA SER A 111 12.80 -14.02 6.82
C SER A 111 13.16 -12.99 7.89
N GLU A 112 13.34 -11.72 7.52
CA GLU A 112 13.59 -10.64 8.47
C GLU A 112 12.36 -10.32 9.32
N ALA A 113 11.17 -10.40 8.73
CA ALA A 113 9.95 -10.23 9.50
C ALA A 113 9.80 -11.38 10.51
N ILE A 114 9.99 -12.63 10.07
CA ILE A 114 9.92 -13.83 10.92
C ILE A 114 10.95 -13.79 12.07
N SER A 115 12.17 -13.29 11.85
CA SER A 115 13.16 -13.20 12.94
C SER A 115 12.76 -12.23 14.05
N GLN A 116 11.85 -11.30 13.77
CA GLN A 116 11.29 -10.39 14.77
C GLN A 116 10.11 -11.00 15.54
N MET A 117 9.62 -12.18 15.14
CA MET A 117 8.43 -12.82 15.72
C MET A 117 8.58 -13.14 17.20
N GLU A 118 9.79 -13.43 17.68
CA GLU A 118 10.10 -13.70 19.09
C GLU A 118 9.70 -12.53 20.01
N ASN A 119 9.67 -11.30 19.49
CA ASN A 119 9.22 -10.11 20.25
C ASN A 119 7.72 -10.12 20.56
N TYR A 120 6.94 -10.99 19.92
CA TYR A 120 5.48 -11.09 20.07
C TYR A 120 5.03 -12.40 20.74
N ASP A 121 5.98 -13.15 21.32
CA ASP A 121 5.77 -14.41 22.06
C ASP A 121 4.59 -14.37 23.04
N THR A 122 4.38 -13.24 23.72
CA THR A 122 3.36 -13.10 24.78
C THR A 122 2.07 -12.42 24.31
N ALA A 123 2.01 -11.96 23.06
CA ALA A 123 0.94 -11.10 22.58
C ALA A 123 -0.24 -11.92 22.01
N GLY A 124 -1.28 -12.14 22.81
CA GLY A 124 -2.43 -12.99 22.46
C GLY A 124 -3.27 -12.55 21.24
N ASN A 125 -3.01 -11.35 20.69
CA ASN A 125 -3.79 -10.70 19.63
C ASN A 125 -2.92 -10.15 18.47
N VAL A 126 -1.74 -10.71 18.24
CA VAL A 126 -0.88 -10.32 17.12
C VAL A 126 -1.04 -11.28 15.94
N TYR A 127 -1.02 -10.72 14.73
CA TYR A 127 -1.13 -11.44 13.48
C TYR A 127 0.02 -11.06 12.57
N PHE A 128 0.68 -12.08 12.01
CA PHE A 128 1.63 -11.93 10.93
C PHE A 128 0.85 -11.80 9.62
N VAL A 129 1.11 -10.74 8.87
CA VAL A 129 0.40 -10.43 7.62
C VAL A 129 1.37 -10.24 6.47
N SER A 130 0.91 -10.58 5.28
CA SER A 130 1.52 -10.11 4.03
C SER A 130 0.52 -9.30 3.23
N PHE A 131 1.01 -8.27 2.54
CA PHE A 131 0.19 -7.38 1.74
C PHE A 131 1.03 -6.74 0.64
N TYR A 132 0.38 -6.31 -0.44
CA TYR A 132 1.03 -5.48 -1.45
C TYR A 132 1.22 -4.07 -0.90
N ARG A 133 2.35 -3.43 -1.17
CA ARG A 133 2.59 -2.01 -0.81
C ARG A 133 1.45 -1.11 -1.27
N GLY A 134 0.92 -1.36 -2.47
CA GLY A 134 -0.23 -0.65 -3.01
C GLY A 134 -1.56 -0.93 -2.30
N GLY A 135 -1.66 -2.00 -1.52
CA GLY A 135 -2.83 -2.32 -0.68
C GLY A 135 -2.80 -1.69 0.70
N TRP A 136 -1.80 -0.85 1.00
CA TRP A 136 -1.67 -0.12 2.25
C TRP A 136 -2.03 1.36 2.04
N ASP A 137 -3.08 1.79 2.74
CA ASP A 137 -3.53 3.17 2.89
C ASP A 137 -3.50 3.57 4.39
N THR A 138 -3.69 4.85 4.69
CA THR A 138 -3.67 5.41 6.04
C THR A 138 -4.75 4.78 6.93
N GLU A 139 -5.95 4.56 6.37
CA GLU A 139 -7.11 4.05 7.09
C GLU A 139 -7.37 2.55 6.87
N PHE A 140 -6.77 1.96 5.84
CA PHE A 140 -7.10 0.61 5.40
C PHE A 140 -5.87 -0.20 5.02
N LEU A 141 -5.88 -1.48 5.36
CA LEU A 141 -4.89 -2.45 4.91
C LEU A 141 -5.57 -3.68 4.33
N THR A 142 -5.44 -3.88 3.02
CA THR A 142 -5.87 -5.13 2.39
C THR A 142 -4.74 -6.16 2.49
N VAL A 143 -4.92 -7.15 3.36
CA VAL A 143 -3.94 -8.23 3.53
C VAL A 143 -4.22 -9.38 2.58
N ALA A 144 -3.15 -9.87 1.95
CA ALA A 144 -3.18 -11.07 1.12
C ALA A 144 -3.24 -12.32 2.01
N THR A 145 -2.47 -12.32 3.08
CA THR A 145 -2.39 -13.43 4.04
C THR A 145 -2.37 -12.89 5.46
N MET A 146 -3.02 -13.61 6.38
CA MET A 146 -3.06 -13.26 7.81
C MET A 146 -3.02 -14.53 8.64
N GLN A 147 -2.03 -14.64 9.52
CA GLN A 147 -1.82 -15.80 10.39
C GLN A 147 -1.63 -15.32 11.82
N LYS A 148 -2.31 -15.96 12.78
CA LYS A 148 -2.14 -15.64 14.20
C LYS A 148 -0.73 -16.00 14.65
N VAL A 149 -0.07 -15.10 15.38
CA VAL A 149 1.18 -15.42 16.08
C VAL A 149 0.82 -16.17 17.36
N LEU A 150 1.41 -17.34 17.52
CA LEU A 150 1.23 -18.21 18.68
C LEU A 150 2.35 -17.96 19.70
N PRO A 151 2.13 -18.36 20.97
CA PRO A 151 3.19 -18.36 21.96
C PRO A 151 4.43 -19.08 21.47
N ARG A 152 5.61 -18.61 21.88
CA ARG A 152 6.95 -19.09 21.43
C ARG A 152 7.33 -18.70 20.00
N GLY A 153 6.62 -17.74 19.40
CA GLY A 153 6.95 -17.23 18.08
C GLY A 153 6.70 -18.25 16.97
N GLU A 154 5.57 -18.93 17.01
CA GLU A 154 5.12 -19.83 15.93
C GLU A 154 3.98 -19.18 15.14
N LEU A 155 3.81 -19.56 13.88
CA LEU A 155 2.67 -19.13 13.06
C LEU A 155 1.55 -20.17 13.15
N GLY A 156 0.33 -19.71 13.41
CA GLY A 156 -0.85 -20.54 13.37
C GLY A 156 -1.10 -21.14 11.99
N PHE A 157 -1.65 -22.36 11.96
CA PHE A 157 -1.94 -23.11 10.74
C PHE A 157 -2.98 -22.46 9.83
N PHE A 158 -3.84 -21.59 10.37
CA PHE A 158 -4.92 -20.97 9.60
C PHE A 158 -4.47 -19.64 9.01
N GLU A 159 -4.48 -19.59 7.69
CA GLU A 159 -4.33 -18.39 6.90
C GLU A 159 -5.72 -17.87 6.54
N VAL A 160 -6.02 -16.64 6.95
CA VAL A 160 -7.24 -15.93 6.51
C VAL A 160 -6.84 -15.06 5.31
N ALA A 161 -7.57 -15.22 4.20
CA ALA A 161 -7.27 -14.56 2.93
C ALA A 161 -8.57 -14.13 2.22
N PRO A 162 -8.48 -13.11 1.35
CA PRO A 162 -8.02 -11.76 1.67
C PRO A 162 -9.04 -11.02 2.57
N VAL A 163 -8.56 -10.15 3.45
CA VAL A 163 -9.42 -9.32 4.31
C VAL A 163 -8.93 -7.87 4.30
N THR A 164 -9.86 -6.92 4.31
CA THR A 164 -9.53 -5.50 4.50
C THR A 164 -9.67 -5.17 5.97
N LEU A 165 -8.56 -4.77 6.58
CA LEU A 165 -8.48 -4.35 7.96
C LEU A 165 -8.68 -2.83 8.02
N HIS A 166 -9.53 -2.38 8.92
CA HIS A 166 -9.62 -0.96 9.27
C HIS A 166 -8.49 -0.63 10.23
N LEU A 167 -7.60 0.26 9.83
CA LEU A 167 -6.51 0.73 10.65
C LEU A 167 -6.99 1.84 11.60
N GLY A 168 -6.52 1.84 12.84
CA GLY A 168 -6.60 2.99 13.73
C GLY A 168 -5.56 4.05 13.35
N ASP A 169 -5.78 5.30 13.76
CA ASP A 169 -4.83 6.39 13.55
C ASP A 169 -3.45 6.01 14.09
N ILE A 170 -2.48 5.86 13.18
CA ILE A 170 -1.07 5.59 13.50
C ILE A 170 -0.50 6.70 14.41
N GLU A 171 -1.08 7.90 14.38
CA GLU A 171 -0.59 9.07 15.14
C GLU A 171 -1.00 9.10 16.62
N ASN A 172 -1.85 8.19 17.12
CA ASN A 172 -2.39 8.30 18.48
C ASN A 172 -1.81 7.35 19.56
N GLU A 173 -0.78 6.55 19.28
CA GLU A 173 -0.14 5.72 20.33
C GLU A 173 1.31 6.11 20.67
N ARG A 174 1.87 7.19 20.10
CA ARG A 174 3.09 7.81 20.64
C ARG A 174 2.84 8.76 21.82
N THR A 175 1.58 8.89 22.24
CA THR A 175 1.14 9.73 23.35
C THR A 175 0.16 8.97 24.25
N MET A 176 0.61 7.86 24.85
CA MET A 176 0.15 7.41 26.17
C MET A 176 1.30 6.73 26.93
#